data_AF-A0A3D0NUL7-F1
#
_entry.id   AF-A0A3D0NUL7-F1
#
_cell.length_a   1.000
_cell.length_b   1.000
_cell.length_c   1.000
_cell.angle_alpha   90.00
_cell.angle_beta   90.00
_cell.angle_gamma   90.00
#
_symmetry.space_group_name_H-M   'P 1'
#
loop_
_entity.id
_entity.type
_entity.pdbx_description
1 polymer ?
#
loop_
_entity_poly.entity_id
_entity_poly.type
_entity_poly.pdbx_seq_one_letter_code
_entity_poly.pdbx_strand_id
1 'polypeptide(L)'
;MEILGLDKIRKIDDNTELEPEVTGLDKIRCDGEGITITGLDSIRHIIESDLPKMSTFAVELIRLVDRAKELDTEYRQFGAERHRYEFNPVIPLSEVRDFENRHHIRLPQGYVDFLTQVGNGGAGPDYGIYSLEQAEQSGYYDHKNSFCHYTATKFQSDYATLPYVLDDVPPMVNASLTPARWEEWYTALKTLPENHHDYDEMYKQAYNGLLQIIDSGCSSGYMLVCHGEMNGEMVFFRHELECPQPTGQRFEDFMLSH
;
A
#
# COMPACT_ATOMS: atom_id res chain seq x y z
N MET A 1 28.60 -20.61 8.41
CA MET A 1 27.65 -19.50 8.54
C MET A 1 26.56 -20.03 9.47
N GLU A 2 26.84 -19.90 10.76
CA GLU A 2 26.11 -20.48 11.89
C GLU A 2 25.84 -19.34 12.86
N ILE A 3 24.61 -19.24 13.33
CA ILE A 3 24.20 -18.32 14.39
C ILE A 3 24.82 -18.85 15.69
N LEU A 4 25.84 -18.15 16.18
CA LEU A 4 26.42 -18.31 17.52
C LEU A 4 26.21 -16.97 18.23
N GLY A 5 25.59 -16.82 19.40
CA GLY A 5 25.00 -17.75 20.35
C GLY A 5 24.64 -16.89 21.56
N LEU A 6 23.38 -16.92 21.99
CA LEU A 6 22.85 -16.20 23.17
C LEU A 6 23.34 -16.81 24.51
N ASP A 7 24.51 -17.43 24.53
CA ASP A 7 24.93 -18.39 25.56
C ASP A 7 26.02 -17.86 26.51
N LYS A 8 26.04 -16.55 26.77
CA LYS A 8 27.00 -15.95 27.73
C LYS A 8 26.37 -15.09 28.83
N ILE A 9 25.13 -15.36 29.23
CA ILE A 9 24.69 -14.98 30.58
C ILE A 9 25.01 -16.14 31.53
N ARG A 10 26.31 -16.35 31.79
CA ARG A 10 26.77 -17.23 32.87
C ARG A 10 27.23 -16.37 34.04
N LYS A 11 26.49 -16.51 35.14
CA LYS A 11 26.81 -16.18 36.55
C LYS A 11 27.99 -15.22 36.75
N ILE A 12 27.66 -13.97 37.06
CA ILE A 12 28.59 -13.04 37.68
C ILE A 12 28.72 -13.50 39.14
N ASP A 13 29.88 -14.03 39.52
CA ASP A 13 30.28 -14.21 40.92
C ASP A 13 30.75 -12.84 41.47
N ASP A 14 30.38 -12.55 42.71
CA ASP A 14 30.37 -11.22 43.36
C ASP A 14 31.74 -10.51 43.55
N ASN A 15 32.86 -10.92 42.94
CA ASN A 15 34.17 -10.33 43.26
C ASN A 15 35.26 -10.43 42.18
N THR A 16 34.98 -10.02 40.93
CA THR A 16 36.07 -9.84 39.95
C THR A 16 36.04 -8.45 39.33
N GLU A 17 36.96 -7.58 39.75
CA GLU A 17 37.29 -6.34 39.04
C GLU A 17 38.00 -6.70 37.72
N LEU A 18 37.43 -6.26 36.60
CA LEU A 18 38.07 -6.33 35.28
C LEU A 18 38.87 -5.04 35.06
N GLU A 19 40.16 -5.16 34.76
CA GLU A 19 41.03 -4.02 34.44
C GLU A 19 40.67 -3.36 33.08
N PRO A 20 40.96 -2.05 32.91
CA PRO A 20 40.29 -1.23 31.90
C PRO A 20 41.14 -1.00 30.65
N GLU A 21 40.87 -1.73 29.56
CA GLU A 21 41.37 -1.35 28.22
C GLU A 21 40.34 -1.63 27.11
N VAL A 22 39.19 -0.93 27.14
CA VAL A 22 38.50 -0.42 25.95
C VAL A 22 37.72 0.83 26.39
N THR A 23 38.19 2.02 25.97
CA THR A 23 37.54 3.30 26.24
C THR A 23 36.23 3.40 25.46
N GLY A 24 35.09 3.19 26.12
CA GLY A 24 33.77 3.49 25.55
C GLY A 24 32.60 2.58 25.95
N LEU A 25 32.75 1.64 26.88
CA LEU A 25 31.62 0.79 27.32
C LEU A 25 30.92 1.34 28.56
N ASP A 26 29.59 1.26 28.52
CA ASP A 26 28.65 1.68 29.56
C ASP A 26 29.03 1.15 30.94
N LYS A 27 28.91 2.01 31.96
CA LYS A 27 29.12 1.59 33.34
C LYS A 27 27.81 0.98 33.85
N ILE A 28 27.77 -0.34 33.89
CA ILE A 28 26.73 -1.11 34.59
C ILE A 28 27.14 -1.17 36.06
N ARG A 29 26.32 -0.58 36.94
CA ARG A 29 26.52 -0.66 38.39
C ARG A 29 25.32 -1.39 38.99
N CYS A 30 25.58 -2.43 39.76
CA CYS A 30 24.58 -3.11 40.55
C CYS A 30 24.77 -2.69 42.01
N ASP A 31 23.76 -2.10 42.63
CA ASP A 31 23.71 -1.88 44.07
C ASP A 31 22.53 -2.64 44.67
N GLY A 32 22.45 -2.67 46.01
CA GLY A 32 21.44 -3.43 46.76
C GLY A 32 19.99 -2.99 46.52
N GLU A 33 19.76 -1.99 45.67
CA GLU A 33 18.43 -1.50 45.27
C GLU A 33 18.12 -1.77 43.77
N GLY A 34 19.10 -2.20 42.96
CA GLY A 34 18.88 -2.60 41.55
C GLY A 34 20.09 -2.41 40.62
N ILE A 35 19.88 -2.66 39.33
CA ILE A 35 20.88 -2.40 38.27
C ILE A 35 20.67 -0.99 37.71
N THR A 36 21.69 -0.14 37.80
CA THR A 36 21.73 1.18 37.18
C THR A 36 22.72 1.18 36.02
N ILE A 37 22.24 1.49 34.80
CA ILE A 37 23.07 1.65 33.60
C ILE A 37 23.20 3.14 33.30
N THR A 38 24.42 3.65 33.24
CA THR A 38 24.70 5.05 32.88
C THR A 38 25.53 5.09 31.59
N GLY A 39 25.12 5.93 30.62
CA GLY A 39 25.79 6.08 29.32
C GLY A 39 24.93 5.86 28.08
N LEU A 40 23.72 5.29 28.24
CA LEU A 40 22.83 4.93 27.12
C LEU A 40 22.42 6.10 26.22
N ASP A 41 22.44 7.34 26.69
CA ASP A 41 22.00 8.50 25.88
C ASP A 41 22.86 8.72 24.63
N SER A 42 24.16 8.38 24.69
CA SER A 42 25.07 8.55 23.55
C SER A 42 24.90 7.47 22.49
N ILE A 43 24.52 6.25 22.90
CA ILE A 43 24.24 5.12 22.00
C ILE A 43 22.80 5.18 21.50
N ARG A 44 21.85 5.63 22.32
CA ARG A 44 20.45 5.81 21.95
C ARG A 44 20.31 6.74 20.75
N HIS A 45 21.07 7.83 20.70
CA HIS A 45 21.04 8.73 19.54
C HIS A 45 21.57 8.07 18.26
N ILE A 46 22.59 7.20 18.37
CA ILE A 46 23.20 6.49 17.25
C ILE A 46 22.30 5.34 16.76
N ILE A 47 21.63 4.63 17.68
CA ILE A 47 20.67 3.58 17.34
C ILE A 47 19.39 4.19 16.73
N GLU A 48 18.91 5.31 17.26
CA GLU A 48 17.69 5.97 16.76
C GLU A 48 17.91 6.77 15.46
N SER A 49 19.15 7.11 15.08
CA SER A 49 19.45 7.86 13.84
C SER A 49 19.60 6.98 12.60
N ASP A 50 20.02 5.72 12.77
CA ASP A 50 20.45 4.86 11.66
C ASP A 50 19.50 3.68 11.39
N LEU A 51 18.46 3.47 12.23
CA LEU A 51 17.34 2.59 11.84
C LEU A 51 16.40 3.35 10.91
N PRO A 52 15.98 2.77 9.76
CA PRO A 52 14.82 3.27 9.04
C PRO A 52 13.65 3.25 10.01
N LYS A 53 13.17 4.43 10.42
CA LYS A 53 11.98 4.53 11.28
C LYS A 53 10.77 4.17 10.42
N MET A 54 10.44 2.87 10.42
CA MET A 54 9.20 2.39 9.83
C MET A 54 8.01 3.12 10.46
N SER A 55 6.99 3.39 9.67
CA SER A 55 5.76 4.01 10.15
C SER A 55 5.00 3.06 11.07
N THR A 56 4.22 3.61 12.00
CA THR A 56 3.36 2.81 12.90
C THR A 56 2.44 1.89 12.11
N PHE A 57 1.93 2.38 10.97
CA PHE A 57 1.12 1.59 10.04
C PHE A 57 1.89 0.37 9.52
N ALA A 58 3.11 0.55 9.01
CA ALA A 58 3.90 -0.54 8.47
C ALA A 58 4.21 -1.61 9.52
N VAL A 59 4.59 -1.18 10.73
CA VAL A 59 4.86 -2.09 11.86
C VAL A 59 3.62 -2.89 12.23
N GLU A 60 2.46 -2.24 12.35
CA GLU A 60 1.23 -2.92 12.76
C GLU A 60 0.72 -3.88 11.67
N LEU A 61 0.77 -3.48 10.40
CA LEU A 61 0.33 -4.32 9.29
C LEU A 61 1.17 -5.60 9.19
N ILE A 62 2.50 -5.50 9.30
CA ILE A 62 3.39 -6.67 9.30
C ILE A 62 3.03 -7.61 10.46
N ARG A 63 2.84 -7.05 11.66
CA ARG A 63 2.47 -7.83 12.85
C ARG A 63 1.14 -8.58 12.65
N LEU A 64 0.15 -7.93 12.04
CA LEU A 64 -1.16 -8.55 11.77
C LEU A 64 -1.05 -9.67 10.73
N VAL A 65 -0.31 -9.45 9.64
CA VAL A 65 -0.13 -10.47 8.59
C VAL A 65 0.69 -11.66 9.07
N ASP A 66 1.75 -11.43 9.85
CA ASP A 66 2.51 -12.51 10.50
C ASP A 66 1.60 -13.34 11.42
N ARG A 67 0.75 -12.65 12.20
CA ARG A 67 -0.21 -13.34 13.06
C ARG A 67 -1.25 -14.13 12.27
N ALA A 68 -1.72 -13.59 11.15
CA ALA A 68 -2.64 -14.31 10.27
C ALA A 68 -1.99 -15.56 9.67
N LYS A 69 -0.72 -15.47 9.24
CA LYS A 69 0.07 -16.60 8.73
C LYS A 69 0.22 -17.73 9.75
N GLU A 70 0.44 -17.40 11.02
CA GLU A 70 0.51 -18.38 12.11
C GLU A 70 -0.82 -19.08 12.38
N LEU A 71 -1.94 -18.36 12.20
CA LEU A 71 -3.28 -18.86 12.52
C LEU A 71 -3.90 -19.65 11.36
N ASP A 72 -3.65 -19.23 10.13
CA ASP A 72 -4.21 -19.83 8.92
C ASP A 72 -3.14 -20.60 8.12
N THR A 73 -2.53 -21.59 8.78
CA THR A 73 -1.46 -22.42 8.19
C THR A 73 -1.89 -23.25 6.97
N GLU A 74 -3.19 -23.37 6.72
CA GLU A 74 -3.75 -24.08 5.56
C GLU A 74 -4.33 -23.14 4.50
N TYR A 75 -4.18 -21.81 4.67
CA TYR A 75 -4.66 -20.78 3.74
C TYR A 75 -6.17 -20.90 3.44
N ARG A 76 -6.99 -21.08 4.48
CA ARG A 76 -8.45 -21.21 4.39
C ARG A 76 -9.17 -19.86 4.28
N GLN A 77 -8.55 -18.76 4.71
CA GLN A 77 -9.08 -17.42 4.51
C GLN A 77 -9.15 -17.15 2.99
N PHE A 78 -10.24 -16.52 2.55
CA PHE A 78 -10.45 -16.25 1.13
C PHE A 78 -9.27 -15.49 0.51
N GLY A 79 -8.67 -16.07 -0.54
CA GLY A 79 -7.57 -15.51 -1.31
C GLY A 79 -6.19 -15.70 -0.67
N ALA A 80 -6.10 -16.19 0.57
CA ALA A 80 -4.85 -16.51 1.24
C ALA A 80 -4.06 -17.60 0.49
N GLU A 81 -4.73 -18.48 -0.27
CA GLU A 81 -4.06 -19.49 -1.08
C GLU A 81 -3.17 -18.88 -2.19
N ARG A 82 -3.48 -17.64 -2.61
CA ARG A 82 -2.71 -16.90 -3.61
C ARG A 82 -1.51 -16.19 -3.02
N HIS A 83 -1.74 -15.30 -2.06
CA HIS A 83 -0.67 -14.44 -1.52
C HIS A 83 0.07 -15.09 -0.34
N ARG A 84 -0.50 -16.11 0.30
CA ARG A 84 0.11 -16.92 1.38
C ARG A 84 0.66 -16.13 2.57
N TYR A 85 0.04 -14.97 2.82
CA TYR A 85 0.50 -13.98 3.79
C TYR A 85 1.96 -13.53 3.55
N GLU A 86 2.39 -13.47 2.30
CA GLU A 86 3.71 -13.00 1.91
C GLU A 86 3.58 -11.68 1.15
N PHE A 87 4.26 -10.65 1.65
CA PHE A 87 4.45 -9.42 0.91
C PHE A 87 5.54 -9.61 -0.16
N ASN A 88 5.40 -8.88 -1.26
CA ASN A 88 6.47 -8.74 -2.24
C ASN A 88 7.62 -7.91 -1.64
N PRO A 89 8.83 -7.96 -2.22
CA PRO A 89 9.91 -7.06 -1.84
C PRO A 89 9.48 -5.59 -1.92
N VAL A 90 9.93 -4.77 -0.97
CA VAL A 90 9.75 -3.31 -1.02
C VAL A 90 10.50 -2.71 -2.21
N ILE A 91 10.00 -1.58 -2.71
CA ILE A 91 10.68 -0.79 -3.74
C ILE A 91 11.23 0.51 -3.15
N PRO A 92 12.34 1.05 -3.66
CA PRO A 92 12.88 2.32 -3.19
C PRO A 92 11.92 3.46 -3.52
N LEU A 93 11.96 4.51 -2.68
CA LEU A 93 11.13 5.71 -2.89
C LEU A 93 11.33 6.33 -4.28
N SER A 94 12.53 6.23 -4.87
CA SER A 94 12.80 6.72 -6.23
C SER A 94 11.91 6.07 -7.28
N GLU A 95 11.67 4.75 -7.21
CA GLU A 95 10.78 4.05 -8.15
C GLU A 95 9.32 4.51 -8.00
N VAL A 96 8.88 4.77 -6.76
CA VAL A 96 7.57 5.35 -6.49
C VAL A 96 7.45 6.76 -7.08
N ARG A 97 8.50 7.59 -6.93
CA ARG A 97 8.52 8.95 -7.51
C ARG A 97 8.56 8.93 -9.03
N ASP A 98 9.24 7.96 -9.63
CA ASP A 98 9.25 7.78 -11.08
C ASP A 98 7.86 7.42 -11.60
N PHE A 99 7.14 6.51 -10.93
CA PHE A 99 5.73 6.21 -11.23
C PHE A 99 4.83 7.45 -11.13
N GLU A 100 4.90 8.17 -10.01
CA GLU A 100 4.13 9.41 -9.81
C GLU A 100 4.38 10.45 -10.90
N ASN A 101 5.65 10.64 -11.30
CA ASN A 101 6.02 11.59 -12.33
C ASN A 101 5.54 11.16 -13.72
N ARG A 102 5.60 9.86 -14.06
CA ARG A 102 5.10 9.31 -15.33
C ARG A 102 3.60 9.47 -15.47
N HIS A 103 2.85 9.30 -14.38
CA HIS A 103 1.39 9.32 -14.41
C HIS A 103 0.76 10.63 -13.93
N HIS A 104 1.57 11.63 -13.61
CA HIS A 104 1.12 12.95 -13.14
C HIS A 104 0.24 12.89 -11.89
N ILE A 105 0.60 12.02 -10.94
CA ILE A 105 -0.12 11.86 -9.67
C ILE A 105 0.81 11.99 -8.46
N ARG A 106 0.22 12.14 -7.28
CA ARG A 106 0.92 11.90 -6.01
C ARG A 106 0.16 10.83 -5.25
N LEU A 107 0.85 9.72 -4.99
CA LEU A 107 0.27 8.61 -4.28
C LEU A 107 0.04 9.01 -2.81
N PRO A 108 -1.06 8.54 -2.21
CA PRO A 108 -1.33 8.75 -0.80
C PRO A 108 -0.18 8.24 0.08
N GLN A 109 0.19 8.99 1.14
CA GLN A 109 1.37 8.67 1.96
C GLN A 109 1.33 7.26 2.56
N GLY A 110 0.18 6.76 3.02
CA GLY A 110 0.05 5.39 3.52
C GLY A 110 0.37 4.31 2.49
N TYR A 111 0.00 4.54 1.22
CA TYR A 111 0.35 3.62 0.14
C TYR A 111 1.83 3.70 -0.21
N VAL A 112 2.44 4.89 -0.15
CA VAL A 112 3.90 5.05 -0.29
C VAL A 112 4.64 4.32 0.84
N ASP A 113 4.18 4.42 2.07
CA ASP A 113 4.74 3.70 3.22
C ASP A 113 4.62 2.18 3.02
N PHE A 114 3.47 1.70 2.53
CA PHE A 114 3.31 0.28 2.18
C PHE A 114 4.34 -0.18 1.15
N LEU A 115 4.44 0.51 0.00
CA LEU A 115 5.35 0.13 -1.08
C LEU A 115 6.82 0.13 -0.67
N THR A 116 7.21 1.06 0.21
CA THR A 116 8.61 1.29 0.57
C THR A 116 9.06 0.62 1.88
N GLN A 117 8.11 0.18 2.72
CA GLN A 117 8.41 -0.35 4.06
C GLN A 117 7.75 -1.70 4.35
N VAL A 118 6.68 -2.07 3.64
CA VAL A 118 5.95 -3.33 3.83
C VAL A 118 6.17 -4.28 2.65
N GLY A 119 5.79 -3.85 1.44
CA GLY A 119 6.04 -4.59 0.22
C GLY A 119 5.42 -3.95 -1.02
N ASN A 120 5.99 -4.23 -2.19
CA ASN A 120 5.43 -3.82 -3.48
C ASN A 120 4.28 -4.78 -3.90
N GLY A 121 3.21 -4.80 -3.11
CA GLY A 121 2.10 -5.75 -3.25
C GLY A 121 2.31 -7.05 -2.44
N GLY A 122 1.54 -8.08 -2.78
CA GLY A 122 1.53 -9.36 -2.07
C GLY A 122 0.37 -9.44 -1.09
N ALA A 123 0.64 -9.84 0.16
CA ALA A 123 -0.39 -10.05 1.16
C ALA A 123 -1.31 -8.85 1.37
N GLY A 124 -2.60 -9.14 1.49
CA GLY A 124 -3.65 -8.15 1.68
C GLY A 124 -5.02 -8.78 1.49
N PRO A 125 -6.09 -7.97 1.50
CA PRO A 125 -7.45 -8.46 1.32
C PRO A 125 -7.63 -9.23 0.01
N ASP A 126 -8.58 -10.17 0.02
CA ASP A 126 -8.91 -11.02 -1.12
C ASP A 126 -7.65 -11.68 -1.73
N TYR A 127 -7.40 -11.48 -3.03
CA TYR A 127 -6.27 -12.06 -3.72
C TYR A 127 -4.94 -11.32 -3.50
N GLY A 128 -4.91 -10.35 -2.60
CA GLY A 128 -3.75 -9.55 -2.26
C GLY A 128 -3.67 -8.24 -3.02
N ILE A 129 -2.67 -7.45 -2.63
CA ILE A 129 -2.40 -6.15 -3.25
C ILE A 129 -1.52 -6.34 -4.48
N TYR A 130 -1.87 -5.67 -5.56
CA TYR A 130 -1.06 -5.54 -6.76
C TYR A 130 0.25 -4.81 -6.46
N SER A 131 1.34 -5.34 -7.02
CA SER A 131 2.55 -4.54 -7.21
C SER A 131 2.24 -3.29 -8.01
N LEU A 132 3.07 -2.26 -7.87
CA LEU A 132 2.90 -1.01 -8.60
C LEU A 132 2.88 -1.22 -10.12
N GLU A 133 3.65 -2.19 -10.62
CA GLU A 133 3.61 -2.62 -12.03
C GLU A 133 2.29 -3.28 -12.40
N GLN A 134 1.78 -4.18 -11.56
CA GLN A 134 0.47 -4.79 -11.79
C GLN A 134 -0.65 -3.76 -11.72
N ALA A 135 -0.62 -2.84 -10.77
CA ALA A 135 -1.55 -1.72 -10.70
C ALA A 135 -1.48 -0.87 -11.98
N GLU A 136 -0.27 -0.67 -12.52
CA GLU A 136 -0.07 0.03 -13.79
C GLU A 136 -0.74 -0.69 -14.97
N GLN A 137 -0.52 -1.99 -15.04
CA GLN A 137 -0.99 -2.87 -16.11
C GLN A 137 -2.43 -3.33 -15.94
N SER A 138 -3.02 -3.16 -14.75
CA SER A 138 -4.35 -3.64 -14.36
C SER A 138 -5.49 -2.94 -15.09
N GLY A 139 -5.19 -2.22 -16.18
CA GLY A 139 -6.14 -1.60 -17.09
C GLY A 139 -7.43 -2.41 -17.23
N TYR A 140 -8.42 -1.97 -16.46
CA TYR A 140 -9.57 -2.74 -15.99
C TYR A 140 -10.41 -3.43 -17.08
N TYR A 141 -10.50 -4.77 -16.96
CA TYR A 141 -11.61 -5.70 -17.25
C TYR A 141 -12.56 -5.51 -18.46
N ASP A 142 -12.08 -4.88 -19.52
CA ASP A 142 -12.44 -5.26 -20.88
C ASP A 142 -11.22 -4.91 -21.72
N HIS A 143 -10.60 -5.89 -22.36
CA HIS A 143 -9.48 -5.72 -23.28
C HIS A 143 -9.87 -4.91 -24.53
N LYS A 144 -11.05 -4.28 -24.54
CA LYS A 144 -11.46 -3.23 -25.47
C LYS A 144 -11.74 -1.87 -24.82
N ASN A 145 -12.04 -1.78 -23.52
CA ASN A 145 -12.61 -0.58 -22.87
C ASN A 145 -11.93 -0.10 -21.58
N SER A 146 -10.77 -0.64 -21.17
CA SER A 146 -9.99 0.01 -20.10
C SER A 146 -9.56 1.42 -20.51
N PHE A 147 -9.60 2.41 -19.61
CA PHE A 147 -9.03 3.76 -19.84
C PHE A 147 -7.64 3.70 -20.49
N CYS A 148 -6.77 2.80 -20.00
CA CYS A 148 -5.40 2.64 -20.51
C CYS A 148 -5.36 1.89 -21.86
N HIS A 149 -6.20 0.86 -22.05
CA HIS A 149 -6.32 0.15 -23.33
C HIS A 149 -6.94 1.01 -24.43
N TYR A 150 -8.02 1.71 -24.12
CA TYR A 150 -8.75 2.55 -25.03
C TYR A 150 -7.89 3.70 -25.53
N THR A 151 -7.22 4.41 -24.62
CA THR A 151 -6.34 5.50 -25.02
C THR A 151 -5.07 4.99 -25.71
N ALA A 152 -4.48 3.88 -25.27
CA ALA A 152 -3.35 3.26 -25.98
C ALA A 152 -3.72 2.83 -27.41
N THR A 153 -4.87 2.17 -27.59
CA THR A 153 -5.34 1.66 -28.89
C THR A 153 -5.86 2.79 -29.79
N LYS A 154 -6.61 3.77 -29.26
CA LYS A 154 -7.18 4.89 -30.03
C LYS A 154 -6.15 5.95 -30.41
N PHE A 155 -5.18 6.23 -29.54
CA PHE A 155 -4.13 7.23 -29.78
C PHE A 155 -2.80 6.63 -30.22
N GLN A 156 -2.71 5.30 -30.41
CA GLN A 156 -1.44 4.59 -30.66
C GLN A 156 -0.38 4.95 -29.61
N SER A 157 -0.81 5.10 -28.36
CA SER A 157 0.05 5.45 -27.23
C SER A 157 0.47 4.18 -26.52
N ASP A 158 1.69 4.15 -25.99
CA ASP A 158 2.09 3.05 -25.11
C ASP A 158 1.34 3.18 -23.77
N TYR A 159 0.82 2.06 -23.23
CA TYR A 159 0.17 1.99 -21.91
C TYR A 159 0.97 2.71 -20.82
N ALA A 160 2.30 2.62 -20.89
CA ALA A 160 3.25 3.21 -19.97
C ALA A 160 3.32 4.76 -19.98
N THR A 161 2.54 5.43 -20.83
CA THR A 161 2.59 6.89 -21.05
C THR A 161 1.31 7.63 -20.68
N LEU A 162 0.28 6.91 -20.22
CA LEU A 162 -1.03 7.51 -19.99
C LEU A 162 -1.15 8.03 -18.55
N PRO A 163 -1.53 9.30 -18.36
CA PRO A 163 -1.67 9.87 -17.03
C PRO A 163 -2.90 9.28 -16.32
N TYR A 164 -2.77 8.97 -15.03
CA TYR A 164 -3.92 8.54 -14.20
C TYR A 164 -4.83 9.70 -13.84
N VAL A 165 -4.32 10.94 -13.93
CA VAL A 165 -5.08 12.16 -13.71
C VAL A 165 -5.11 12.99 -14.98
N LEU A 166 -6.33 13.27 -15.42
CA LEU A 166 -6.63 14.26 -16.45
C LEU A 166 -7.13 15.52 -15.74
N ASP A 167 -6.29 16.56 -15.69
CA ASP A 167 -6.60 17.81 -14.98
C ASP A 167 -7.88 18.49 -15.50
N ASP A 168 -8.17 18.34 -16.80
CA ASP A 168 -9.35 18.91 -17.44
C ASP A 168 -10.62 18.06 -17.31
N VAL A 169 -10.55 16.89 -16.68
CA VAL A 169 -11.69 15.97 -16.51
C VAL A 169 -12.06 15.87 -15.03
N PRO A 170 -13.19 16.42 -14.57
CA PRO A 170 -13.54 16.36 -13.15
C PRO A 170 -13.85 14.91 -12.73
N PRO A 171 -13.24 14.35 -11.68
CA PRO A 171 -13.46 12.95 -11.30
C PRO A 171 -14.91 12.72 -10.86
N MET A 172 -15.54 11.65 -11.36
CA MET A 172 -16.91 11.29 -10.98
C MET A 172 -16.98 10.81 -9.52
N VAL A 173 -15.97 10.03 -9.10
CA VAL A 173 -15.78 9.62 -7.71
C VAL A 173 -15.15 10.77 -6.93
N ASN A 174 -15.96 11.45 -6.12
CA ASN A 174 -15.58 12.59 -5.26
C ASN A 174 -16.51 12.62 -4.05
N ALA A 175 -16.29 13.54 -3.11
CA ALA A 175 -17.04 13.63 -1.85
C ALA A 175 -18.56 13.87 -2.03
N SER A 176 -18.98 14.30 -3.21
CA SER A 176 -20.39 14.50 -3.57
C SER A 176 -20.99 13.33 -4.36
N LEU A 177 -20.32 12.17 -4.40
CA LEU A 177 -20.86 10.95 -5.02
C LEU A 177 -22.08 10.46 -4.24
N THR A 178 -23.17 10.22 -4.95
CA THR A 178 -24.39 9.58 -4.41
C THR A 178 -24.94 8.59 -5.44
N PRO A 179 -25.72 7.58 -5.02
CA PRO A 179 -26.37 6.66 -5.97
C PRO A 179 -27.23 7.40 -7.00
N ALA A 180 -27.95 8.44 -6.60
CA ALA A 180 -28.78 9.23 -7.51
C ALA A 180 -27.95 9.98 -8.56
N ARG A 181 -26.83 10.59 -8.16
CA ARG A 181 -25.92 11.27 -9.08
C ARG A 181 -25.24 10.29 -10.03
N TRP A 182 -24.86 9.10 -9.53
CA TRP A 182 -24.30 8.05 -10.38
C TRP A 182 -25.32 7.55 -11.40
N GLU A 183 -26.56 7.33 -10.99
CA GLU A 183 -27.63 6.88 -11.88
C GLU A 183 -27.94 7.90 -12.98
N GLU A 184 -27.96 9.19 -12.65
CA GLU A 184 -28.12 10.27 -13.63
C GLU A 184 -26.98 10.25 -14.67
N TRP A 185 -25.74 10.17 -14.19
CA TRP A 185 -24.55 10.08 -15.04
C TRP A 185 -24.54 8.82 -15.91
N TYR A 186 -24.86 7.66 -15.34
CA TYR A 186 -24.87 6.37 -16.02
C TYR A 186 -26.00 6.27 -17.05
N THR A 187 -27.15 6.86 -16.75
CA THR A 187 -28.25 7.00 -17.72
C THR A 187 -27.81 7.80 -18.92
N ALA A 188 -27.15 8.95 -18.71
CA ALA A 188 -26.61 9.75 -19.81
C ALA A 188 -25.60 8.95 -20.65
N LEU A 189 -24.68 8.22 -20.01
CA LEU A 189 -23.72 7.36 -20.71
C LEU A 189 -24.40 6.32 -21.61
N LYS A 190 -25.42 5.62 -21.09
CA LYS A 190 -26.14 4.57 -21.83
C LYS A 190 -26.92 5.09 -23.05
N THR A 191 -27.19 6.39 -23.14
CA THR A 191 -27.84 6.97 -24.31
C THR A 191 -26.86 7.26 -25.44
N LEU A 192 -25.55 7.23 -25.16
CA LEU A 192 -24.52 7.49 -26.14
C LEU A 192 -24.13 6.21 -26.89
N PRO A 193 -23.90 6.28 -28.22
CA PRO A 193 -23.23 5.21 -28.94
C PRO A 193 -21.81 4.97 -28.37
N GLU A 194 -21.36 3.71 -28.30
CA GLU A 194 -20.01 3.37 -27.80
C GLU A 194 -18.87 4.04 -28.58
N ASN A 195 -19.10 4.38 -29.85
CA ASN A 195 -18.12 5.06 -30.70
C ASN A 195 -18.20 6.60 -30.62
N HIS A 196 -19.02 7.14 -29.72
CA HIS A 196 -19.20 8.57 -29.53
C HIS A 196 -18.07 9.16 -28.69
N HIS A 197 -17.57 10.34 -29.05
CA HIS A 197 -16.52 11.02 -28.28
C HIS A 197 -16.90 11.21 -26.80
N ASP A 198 -18.13 11.65 -26.53
CA ASP A 198 -18.59 11.88 -25.16
C ASP A 198 -18.73 10.58 -24.35
N TYR A 199 -18.91 9.42 -25.01
CA TYR A 199 -18.89 8.13 -24.31
C TYR A 199 -17.52 7.92 -23.67
N ASP A 200 -16.44 8.19 -24.43
CA ASP A 200 -15.07 8.08 -23.93
C ASP A 200 -14.81 9.03 -22.78
N GLU A 201 -15.18 10.31 -22.94
CA GLU A 201 -14.92 11.33 -21.93
C GLU A 201 -15.64 11.03 -20.62
N MET A 202 -16.87 10.49 -20.70
CA MET A 202 -17.57 10.00 -19.52
C MET A 202 -16.85 8.80 -18.91
N TYR A 203 -16.44 7.79 -19.69
CA TYR A 203 -15.66 6.66 -19.17
C TYR A 203 -14.37 7.11 -18.46
N LYS A 204 -13.65 8.08 -19.05
CA LYS A 204 -12.48 8.70 -18.41
C LYS A 204 -12.86 9.35 -17.08
N GLN A 205 -13.97 10.07 -17.05
CA GLN A 205 -14.50 10.71 -15.84
C GLN A 205 -14.76 9.72 -14.69
N ALA A 206 -15.28 8.53 -15.00
CA ALA A 206 -15.61 7.50 -14.02
C ALA A 206 -14.38 7.00 -13.25
N TYR A 207 -13.23 6.94 -13.93
CA TYR A 207 -11.99 6.36 -13.40
C TYR A 207 -10.88 7.38 -13.15
N ASN A 208 -11.11 8.67 -13.45
CA ASN A 208 -10.07 9.68 -13.31
C ASN A 208 -9.56 9.75 -11.86
N GLY A 209 -8.24 9.60 -11.68
CA GLY A 209 -7.61 9.60 -10.38
C GLY A 209 -7.78 8.32 -9.55
N LEU A 210 -8.25 7.21 -10.15
CA LEU A 210 -8.40 5.92 -9.47
C LEU A 210 -7.35 4.92 -9.92
N LEU A 211 -6.76 4.19 -8.97
CA LEU A 211 -5.77 3.15 -9.23
C LEU A 211 -6.25 1.81 -8.67
N GLN A 212 -6.31 0.74 -9.49
CA GLN A 212 -6.54 -0.60 -8.93
C GLN A 212 -5.37 -0.99 -8.07
N ILE A 213 -5.67 -1.47 -6.87
CA ILE A 213 -4.64 -2.10 -6.07
C ILE A 213 -5.07 -3.47 -5.56
N ILE A 214 -6.35 -3.85 -5.63
CA ILE A 214 -6.82 -5.19 -5.19
C ILE A 214 -7.80 -5.75 -6.22
N ASP A 215 -7.66 -7.05 -6.51
CA ASP A 215 -8.64 -7.86 -7.22
C ASP A 215 -9.39 -8.77 -6.25
N SER A 216 -10.71 -8.62 -6.24
CA SER A 216 -11.63 -9.40 -5.41
C SER A 216 -12.28 -10.56 -6.20
N GLY A 217 -11.91 -10.72 -7.48
CA GLY A 217 -12.56 -11.66 -8.40
C GLY A 217 -13.88 -11.14 -8.96
N CYS A 218 -14.48 -11.91 -9.88
CA CYS A 218 -15.76 -11.57 -10.53
C CYS A 218 -15.79 -10.14 -11.09
N SER A 219 -14.67 -9.69 -11.67
CA SER A 219 -14.50 -8.35 -12.23
C SER A 219 -14.78 -7.22 -11.24
N SER A 220 -14.50 -7.45 -9.95
CA SER A 220 -14.66 -6.49 -8.87
C SER A 220 -13.34 -6.31 -8.14
N GLY A 221 -13.15 -5.14 -7.53
CA GLY A 221 -11.92 -4.85 -6.81
C GLY A 221 -11.93 -3.51 -6.13
N TYR A 222 -10.87 -3.24 -5.37
CA TYR A 222 -10.70 -1.99 -4.67
C TYR A 222 -9.77 -1.04 -5.44
N MET A 223 -10.23 0.19 -5.56
CA MET A 223 -9.52 1.33 -6.12
C MET A 223 -9.02 2.23 -5.00
N LEU A 224 -7.77 2.67 -5.13
CA LEU A 224 -7.21 3.75 -4.34
C LEU A 224 -7.46 5.08 -5.06
N VAL A 225 -8.07 6.03 -4.35
CA VAL A 225 -8.22 7.39 -4.86
C VAL A 225 -6.88 8.12 -4.74
N CYS A 226 -6.27 8.46 -5.88
CA CYS A 226 -4.97 9.11 -5.97
C CYS A 226 -5.06 10.62 -6.26
N HIS A 227 -6.26 11.17 -6.40
CA HIS A 227 -6.49 12.57 -6.75
C HIS A 227 -7.80 13.12 -6.18
N GLY A 228 -7.87 14.44 -6.00
CA GLY A 228 -9.05 15.13 -5.50
C GLY A 228 -9.23 15.03 -3.98
N GLU A 229 -10.42 15.42 -3.51
CA GLU A 229 -10.75 15.58 -2.09
C GLU A 229 -10.71 14.27 -1.29
N MET A 230 -10.95 13.15 -1.97
CA MET A 230 -10.95 11.81 -1.38
C MET A 230 -9.56 11.13 -1.45
N ASN A 231 -8.48 11.86 -1.75
CA ASN A 231 -7.14 11.28 -1.88
C ASN A 231 -6.74 10.43 -0.65
N GLY A 232 -6.43 9.17 -0.92
CA GLY A 232 -6.11 8.14 0.07
C GLY A 232 -7.27 7.25 0.46
N GLU A 233 -8.49 7.54 0.04
CA GLU A 233 -9.65 6.69 0.32
C GLU A 233 -9.71 5.45 -0.59
N MET A 234 -10.28 4.38 -0.04
CA MET A 234 -10.56 3.15 -0.75
C MET A 234 -12.00 3.14 -1.26
N VAL A 235 -12.19 2.72 -2.51
CA VAL A 235 -13.50 2.64 -3.16
C VAL A 235 -13.64 1.26 -3.80
N PHE A 236 -14.74 0.58 -3.52
CA PHE A 236 -15.04 -0.70 -4.13
C PHE A 236 -15.80 -0.49 -5.45
N PHE A 237 -15.34 -1.14 -6.51
CA PHE A 237 -15.98 -1.17 -7.81
C PHE A 237 -16.44 -2.58 -8.14
N ARG A 238 -17.69 -2.70 -8.57
CA ARG A 238 -18.23 -3.91 -9.20
C ARG A 238 -18.24 -3.76 -10.73
N HIS A 239 -18.43 -4.90 -11.39
CA HIS A 239 -18.55 -5.02 -12.84
C HIS A 239 -19.53 -3.98 -13.45
N GLU A 240 -19.38 -3.69 -14.75
CA GLU A 240 -20.38 -2.94 -15.53
C GLU A 240 -20.71 -1.50 -15.09
N LEU A 241 -19.78 -0.80 -14.44
CA LEU A 241 -20.01 0.57 -13.94
C LEU A 241 -21.21 0.64 -12.97
N GLU A 242 -21.40 -0.39 -12.14
CA GLU A 242 -22.21 -0.24 -10.93
C GLU A 242 -21.71 0.95 -10.10
N CYS A 243 -22.62 1.60 -9.38
CA CYS A 243 -22.27 2.75 -8.53
C CYS A 243 -21.14 2.36 -7.57
N PRO A 244 -19.98 3.04 -7.63
CA PRO A 244 -18.86 2.78 -6.75
C PRO A 244 -19.25 2.98 -5.30
N GLN A 245 -18.67 2.17 -4.42
CA GLN A 245 -18.97 2.19 -2.99
C GLN A 245 -17.73 2.65 -2.23
N PRO A 246 -17.65 3.94 -1.83
CA PRO A 246 -16.62 4.39 -0.91
C PRO A 246 -16.68 3.59 0.39
N THR A 247 -15.53 3.11 0.86
CA THR A 247 -15.46 2.36 2.12
C THR A 247 -15.56 3.27 3.34
N GLY A 248 -15.35 4.58 3.15
CA GLY A 248 -15.18 5.56 4.22
C GLY A 248 -13.85 5.42 4.97
N GLN A 249 -12.92 4.62 4.44
CA GLN A 249 -11.62 4.35 5.05
C GLN A 249 -10.50 4.81 4.14
N ARG A 250 -9.46 5.38 4.76
CA ARG A 250 -8.18 5.57 4.08
C ARG A 250 -7.49 4.22 3.89
N PHE A 251 -6.55 4.15 2.96
CA PHE A 251 -5.79 2.93 2.65
C PHE A 251 -5.24 2.24 3.91
N GLU A 252 -4.66 3.00 4.83
CA GLU A 252 -4.07 2.46 6.06
C GLU A 252 -5.11 1.78 6.94
N ASP A 253 -6.23 2.47 7.22
CA ASP A 253 -7.32 1.95 8.06
C ASP A 253 -8.00 0.74 7.39
N PHE A 254 -8.15 0.79 6.06
CA PHE A 254 -8.67 -0.32 5.27
C PHE A 254 -7.80 -1.56 5.41
N MET A 255 -6.48 -1.41 5.28
CA MET A 255 -5.53 -2.51 5.40
C MET A 255 -5.41 -3.08 6.81
N LEU A 256 -5.65 -2.27 7.84
CA LEU A 256 -5.62 -2.73 9.24
C LEU A 256 -6.93 -3.40 9.69
N SER A 257 -8.01 -3.29 8.91
CA SER A 257 -9.33 -3.81 9.26
C SER A 257 -9.77 -5.07 8.51
N HIS A 258 -8.99 -5.52 7.52
CA HIS A 258 -9.27 -6.67 6.66
C HIS A 258 -8.11 -7.67 6.70
#